data_AF-A0A8C2ZRJ0-F1
#
_entry.id   AF-A0A8C2ZRJ0-F1
#
_cell.length_a   1.000
_cell.length_b   1.000
_cell.length_c   1.000
_cell.angle_alpha   90.00
_cell.angle_beta   90.00
_cell.angle_gamma   90.00
#
_symmetry.space_group_name_H-M   'P 1'
#
loop_
_entity.id
_entity.type
_entity.pdbx_description
1 polymer ?
#
loop_
_entity_poly.entity_id
_entity_poly.type
_entity_poly.pdbx_seq_one_letter_code
_entity_poly.pdbx_strand_id
1 'polypeptide(L)'
;MTNTVLTIQSNKHVDTSTIWTLVLDYNMSTLLVVLIYRHFFVWFLPVRLVEEGVDPNHRHRLGWTALMVAAMNRQHSVIKVLLEAGADPNTGDHFNNVYDTSREKGIHSLEGKRGKKQNILCVWRGEEVRKWMRQILVSREDEFSSRLSSRAGFRGCTALHYATLADDPRTVRMLLEAGANPLQSNGLGHTARAYAKEGEASTVLQEFEGKFQEVQARREAEERRRFPLERRLKEYIIGQEGAINTVASAIRRKENGWYDEEHPLVFLFLGSSGIGKTELAKQVARYMHKDVKKVAKFIGSPPGYVGHEEGGQLTKLLKACPNAVVLFDEVDKAHPDVLTIMLQLFDEGRLTDGKGKTIECKDAIFIMTSNIASDEIAQHALQLREEAEVVSRRKLADNLEEVQKGDDVKISRQFKESVIRPILKAHYRRDEFLGRINEIVYFLPFCHSELLQLVSKELNFWAKKAKQRHGINLQWERPVLDLLAGGYNMHYGARSIKHEVERRVVNQLAAAYEQELLPKGCTLRLTVQSEDREERSAPSLRLEVVGEDSTSRTLDIRPPLSPDH
;
A
#
# COMPACT_ATOMS: atom_id res chain seq x y z
N MET A 1 59.01 -17.25 2.75
CA MET A 1 57.69 -17.91 2.71
C MET A 1 57.24 -17.92 1.26
N THR A 2 57.07 -19.11 0.73
CA THR A 2 57.31 -19.51 -0.65
C THR A 2 56.25 -19.04 -1.65
N ASN A 3 56.71 -18.27 -2.64
CA ASN A 3 56.00 -18.02 -3.89
C ASN A 3 55.85 -19.34 -4.66
N THR A 4 54.62 -19.79 -4.89
CA THR A 4 54.34 -20.85 -5.86
C THR A 4 53.53 -20.23 -6.98
N VAL A 5 54.22 -19.86 -8.06
CA VAL A 5 53.61 -19.44 -9.33
C VAL A 5 53.11 -20.72 -10.00
N LEU A 6 51.80 -20.94 -10.03
CA LEU A 6 51.18 -21.99 -10.85
C LEU A 6 51.00 -21.44 -12.27
N THR A 7 52.02 -21.67 -13.08
CA THR A 7 51.95 -21.54 -14.53
C THR A 7 51.02 -22.62 -15.07
N ILE A 8 49.84 -22.24 -15.57
CA ILE A 8 48.93 -23.16 -16.24
C ILE A 8 49.54 -23.46 -17.62
N GLN A 9 50.33 -24.53 -17.71
CA GLN A 9 50.69 -25.11 -19.01
C GLN A 9 49.47 -25.84 -19.58
N SER A 10 49.25 -25.62 -20.88
CA SER A 10 48.26 -26.28 -21.71
C SER A 10 48.36 -27.80 -21.61
N ASN A 11 47.22 -28.49 -21.58
CA ASN A 11 47.05 -29.95 -21.45
C ASN A 11 47.30 -30.54 -20.06
N LYS A 12 46.27 -30.52 -19.21
CA LYS A 12 45.81 -31.67 -18.42
C LYS A 12 44.47 -31.35 -17.75
N HIS A 13 43.65 -32.39 -17.55
CA HIS A 13 42.37 -32.36 -16.84
C HIS A 13 42.44 -31.48 -15.59
N VAL A 14 41.54 -30.50 -15.48
CA VAL A 14 41.40 -29.68 -14.27
C VAL A 14 40.66 -30.50 -13.22
N ASP A 15 41.35 -30.85 -12.14
CA ASP A 15 40.78 -31.56 -10.99
C ASP A 15 39.71 -30.71 -10.31
N THR A 16 38.58 -31.33 -9.97
CA THR A 16 37.45 -30.72 -9.25
C THR A 16 37.89 -30.07 -7.93
N SER A 17 38.94 -30.60 -7.28
CA SER A 17 39.53 -30.04 -6.05
C SER A 17 40.04 -28.61 -6.22
N THR A 18 40.58 -28.27 -7.39
CA THR A 18 41.12 -26.93 -7.71
C THR A 18 40.01 -25.88 -7.74
N ILE A 19 38.84 -26.26 -8.26
CA ILE A 19 37.63 -25.43 -8.31
C ILE A 19 37.10 -25.22 -6.88
N TRP A 20 37.08 -26.26 -6.05
CA TRP A 20 36.68 -26.17 -4.64
C TRP A 20 37.60 -25.26 -3.79
N THR A 21 38.92 -25.26 -4.05
CA THR A 21 39.83 -24.29 -3.41
C THR A 21 39.61 -22.85 -3.87
N LEU A 22 39.25 -22.63 -5.14
CA LEU A 22 38.90 -21.30 -5.67
C LEU A 22 37.56 -20.77 -5.12
N VAL A 23 36.70 -21.63 -4.56
CA VAL A 23 35.42 -21.25 -3.95
C VAL A 23 35.60 -20.78 -2.52
N LEU A 24 36.38 -21.53 -1.74
CA LEU A 24 36.63 -21.26 -0.33
C LEU A 24 37.39 -19.95 -0.10
N ASP A 25 38.29 -19.57 -1.01
CA ASP A 25 39.12 -18.37 -0.89
C ASP A 25 38.45 -17.07 -1.41
N TYR A 26 37.35 -17.15 -2.17
CA TYR A 26 36.89 -16.04 -3.02
C TYR A 26 35.53 -15.45 -2.64
N ASN A 27 34.76 -16.08 -1.74
CA ASN A 27 33.42 -15.62 -1.33
C ASN A 27 32.53 -15.23 -2.54
N MET A 28 32.73 -15.97 -3.62
CA MET A 28 32.05 -15.94 -4.90
C MET A 28 31.25 -17.23 -4.98
N SER A 29 30.02 -17.21 -5.49
CA SER A 29 29.38 -18.48 -5.83
C SER A 29 30.23 -19.18 -6.89
N THR A 30 30.57 -20.45 -6.63
CA THR A 30 31.33 -21.34 -7.53
C THR A 30 30.85 -21.23 -8.97
N LEU A 31 29.53 -21.10 -9.09
CA LEU A 31 28.79 -20.97 -10.32
C LEU A 31 29.14 -19.69 -11.12
N LEU A 32 29.36 -18.56 -10.44
CA LEU A 32 29.65 -17.27 -11.09
C LEU A 32 31.06 -17.26 -11.70
N VAL A 33 32.02 -17.91 -11.03
CA VAL A 33 33.40 -18.06 -11.52
C VAL A 33 33.43 -18.90 -12.78
N VAL A 34 32.73 -20.04 -12.79
CA VAL A 34 32.67 -20.97 -13.92
C VAL A 34 32.09 -20.33 -15.19
N LEU A 35 31.10 -19.44 -15.06
CA LEU A 35 30.45 -18.81 -16.21
C LEU A 35 31.28 -17.73 -16.91
N ILE A 36 32.27 -17.17 -16.22
CA ILE A 36 33.14 -16.11 -16.75
C ILE A 36 34.30 -16.70 -17.56
N TYR A 37 34.75 -17.91 -17.26
CA TYR A 37 35.81 -18.58 -18.02
C TYR A 37 35.25 -19.16 -19.33
N ARG A 38 35.32 -18.35 -20.39
CA ARG A 38 34.85 -18.63 -21.76
C ARG A 38 35.53 -19.82 -22.45
N HIS A 39 36.56 -20.42 -21.85
CA HIS A 39 37.39 -21.44 -22.48
C HIS A 39 37.50 -22.71 -21.64
N PHE A 40 37.35 -23.83 -22.32
CA PHE A 40 37.39 -25.24 -21.87
C PHE A 40 36.07 -25.82 -21.38
N PHE A 41 35.40 -26.55 -22.29
CA PHE A 41 34.99 -27.94 -22.11
C PHE A 41 34.37 -28.35 -20.75
N VAL A 42 33.53 -27.53 -20.12
CA VAL A 42 32.74 -28.00 -18.97
C VAL A 42 31.30 -27.49 -19.01
N TRP A 43 30.59 -27.85 -20.08
CA TRP A 43 29.12 -27.77 -20.17
C TRP A 43 28.40 -28.50 -19.01
N PHE A 44 29.11 -29.43 -18.33
CA PHE A 44 28.60 -30.25 -17.23
C PHE A 44 28.73 -29.65 -15.83
N LEU A 45 29.58 -28.63 -15.62
CA LEU A 45 29.87 -28.14 -14.27
C LEU A 45 28.76 -27.30 -13.63
N PRO A 46 28.07 -26.40 -14.36
CA PRO A 46 26.93 -25.66 -13.81
C PRO A 46 25.77 -26.60 -13.43
N VAL A 47 25.56 -27.65 -14.22
CA VAL A 47 24.57 -28.71 -13.96
C VAL A 47 24.88 -29.44 -12.66
N ARG A 48 26.13 -29.89 -12.49
CA ARG A 48 26.58 -30.59 -11.29
C ARG A 48 26.50 -29.74 -10.02
N LEU A 49 26.82 -28.45 -10.10
CA LEU A 49 26.81 -27.55 -8.95
C LEU A 49 25.38 -27.23 -8.46
N VAL A 50 24.41 -27.17 -9.37
CA VAL A 50 22.99 -27.07 -9.00
C VAL A 50 22.52 -28.37 -8.35
N GLU A 51 22.91 -29.54 -8.91
CA GLU A 51 22.62 -30.86 -8.33
C GLU A 51 23.25 -31.04 -6.94
N GLU A 52 24.37 -30.39 -6.66
CA GLU A 52 25.04 -30.35 -5.35
C GLU A 52 24.40 -29.37 -4.34
N GLY A 53 23.31 -28.68 -4.69
CA GLY A 53 22.52 -27.85 -3.78
C GLY A 53 22.94 -26.38 -3.66
N VAL A 54 23.67 -25.84 -4.65
CA VAL A 54 24.04 -24.42 -4.68
C VAL A 54 22.82 -23.55 -5.03
N ASP A 55 22.53 -22.56 -4.19
CA ASP A 55 21.44 -21.58 -4.44
C ASP A 55 21.71 -20.77 -5.73
N PRO A 56 20.87 -20.91 -6.78
CA PRO A 56 21.05 -20.21 -8.05
C PRO A 56 20.78 -18.70 -7.94
N ASN A 57 20.12 -18.24 -6.87
CA ASN A 57 19.82 -16.84 -6.61
C ASN A 57 20.87 -16.14 -5.75
N HIS A 58 21.95 -16.84 -5.38
CA HIS A 58 23.02 -16.26 -4.61
C HIS A 58 23.63 -15.05 -5.33
N ARG A 59 23.75 -13.94 -4.60
CA ARG A 59 24.20 -12.66 -5.13
C ARG A 59 25.66 -12.40 -4.82
N HIS A 60 26.40 -11.99 -5.84
CA HIS A 60 27.74 -11.44 -5.66
C HIS A 60 27.70 -10.13 -4.84
N ARG A 61 28.86 -9.69 -4.31
CA ARG A 61 29.02 -8.43 -3.54
C ARG A 61 28.47 -7.18 -4.24
N LEU A 62 28.39 -7.19 -5.57
CA LEU A 62 27.82 -6.10 -6.39
C LEU A 62 26.34 -6.32 -6.78
N GLY A 63 25.69 -7.36 -6.25
CA GLY A 63 24.29 -7.71 -6.49
C GLY A 63 24.00 -8.54 -7.72
N TRP A 64 25.05 -9.00 -8.45
CA TRP A 64 24.91 -9.80 -9.65
C TRP A 64 24.54 -11.25 -9.33
N THR A 65 23.61 -11.82 -10.07
CA THR A 65 23.27 -13.25 -10.04
C THR A 65 23.96 -14.00 -11.17
N ALA A 66 24.11 -15.32 -11.04
CA ALA A 66 24.66 -16.16 -12.11
C ALA A 66 23.84 -16.05 -13.41
N LEU A 67 22.51 -15.86 -13.29
CA LEU A 67 21.61 -15.70 -14.43
C LEU A 67 21.88 -14.42 -15.24
N MET A 68 22.17 -13.28 -14.58
CA MET A 68 22.54 -12.04 -15.27
C MET A 68 23.84 -12.19 -16.08
N VAL A 69 24.82 -12.88 -15.51
CA VAL A 69 26.12 -13.16 -16.14
C VAL A 69 25.94 -14.05 -17.36
N ALA A 70 25.16 -15.13 -17.23
CA ALA A 70 24.86 -16.04 -18.32
C ALA A 70 24.10 -15.33 -19.47
N ALA A 71 23.15 -14.45 -19.13
CA ALA A 71 22.37 -13.67 -20.09
C ALA A 71 23.24 -12.72 -20.93
N MET A 72 24.15 -11.99 -20.29
CA MET A 72 25.08 -11.09 -21.00
C MET A 72 26.02 -11.86 -21.94
N ASN A 73 26.43 -13.07 -21.53
CA ASN A 73 27.34 -13.92 -22.31
C ASN A 73 26.65 -14.77 -23.39
N ARG A 74 25.33 -14.63 -23.57
CA ARG A 74 24.54 -15.41 -24.55
C ARG A 74 24.69 -16.92 -24.35
N GLN A 75 24.78 -17.38 -23.10
CA GLN A 75 24.98 -18.79 -22.77
C GLN A 75 23.63 -19.52 -22.59
N HIS A 76 22.95 -19.83 -23.69
CA HIS A 76 21.59 -20.41 -23.67
C HIS A 76 21.47 -21.66 -22.80
N SER A 77 22.39 -22.62 -22.93
CA SER A 77 22.34 -23.89 -22.19
C SER A 77 22.44 -23.70 -20.69
N VAL A 78 23.26 -22.76 -20.22
CA VAL A 78 23.39 -22.44 -18.80
C VAL A 78 22.12 -21.78 -18.29
N ILE A 79 21.57 -20.83 -19.05
CA ILE A 79 20.35 -20.11 -18.67
C ILE A 79 19.19 -21.10 -18.48
N LYS A 80 19.06 -22.08 -19.37
CA LYS A 80 18.05 -23.14 -19.24
C LYS A 80 18.19 -23.89 -17.91
N VAL A 81 19.41 -24.36 -17.60
CA VAL A 81 19.70 -25.10 -16.37
C VAL A 81 19.45 -24.24 -15.13
N LEU A 82 19.85 -22.97 -15.16
CA LEU A 82 19.63 -22.04 -14.06
C LEU A 82 18.15 -21.77 -13.80
N LEU A 83 17.36 -21.62 -14.86
CA LEU A 83 15.91 -21.40 -14.73
C LEU A 83 15.20 -22.67 -14.23
N GLU A 84 15.59 -23.85 -14.72
CA GLU A 84 15.12 -25.15 -14.22
C GLU A 84 15.49 -25.36 -12.73
N ALA A 85 16.62 -24.81 -12.30
CA ALA A 85 17.06 -24.79 -10.90
C ALA A 85 16.28 -23.83 -9.98
N GLY A 86 15.40 -22.98 -10.54
CA GLY A 86 14.66 -21.97 -9.77
C GLY A 86 15.36 -20.61 -9.64
N ALA A 87 16.25 -20.26 -10.57
CA ALA A 87 16.77 -18.88 -10.64
C ALA A 87 15.64 -17.89 -10.96
N ASP A 88 15.53 -16.80 -10.20
CA ASP A 88 14.57 -15.73 -10.41
C ASP A 88 15.08 -14.71 -11.44
N PRO A 89 14.44 -14.58 -12.62
CA PRO A 89 14.84 -13.62 -13.63
C PRO A 89 14.52 -12.15 -13.28
N ASN A 90 13.69 -11.90 -12.26
CA ASN A 90 13.22 -10.56 -11.86
C ASN A 90 14.10 -9.89 -10.81
N THR A 91 15.09 -10.62 -10.30
CA THR A 91 16.09 -10.07 -9.40
C THR A 91 16.91 -9.00 -10.13
N GLY A 92 16.98 -7.78 -9.59
CA GLY A 92 17.79 -6.68 -10.14
C GLY A 92 19.20 -6.60 -9.56
N ASP A 93 20.15 -5.99 -10.26
CA ASP A 93 21.52 -5.76 -9.74
C ASP A 93 21.55 -4.72 -8.60
N HIS A 94 22.69 -4.60 -7.92
CA HIS A 94 22.95 -3.52 -6.97
C HIS A 94 24.13 -2.64 -7.39
N PHE A 95 24.51 -2.71 -8.66
CA PHE A 95 25.64 -1.96 -9.18
C PHE A 95 25.14 -0.60 -9.64
N ASN A 96 25.75 0.51 -9.21
CA ASN A 96 25.25 1.84 -9.52
C ASN A 96 25.97 2.42 -10.75
N ASN A 97 27.01 3.21 -10.54
CA ASN A 97 28.03 3.52 -11.54
C ASN A 97 29.40 3.25 -10.90
N VAL A 98 30.47 3.30 -11.71
CA VAL A 98 31.84 2.99 -11.22
C VAL A 98 32.25 3.91 -10.07
N TYR A 99 31.87 5.19 -10.11
CA TYR A 99 32.26 6.23 -9.14
C TYR A 99 31.49 6.20 -7.82
N ASP A 100 30.17 6.04 -7.86
CA ASP A 100 29.28 5.98 -6.70
C ASP A 100 29.40 4.62 -6.01
N THR A 101 29.51 3.52 -6.76
CA THR A 101 29.79 2.20 -6.16
C THR A 101 31.17 2.19 -5.49
N SER A 102 32.14 2.88 -6.09
CA SER A 102 33.47 3.15 -5.52
C SER A 102 33.39 3.93 -4.21
N ARG A 103 32.60 5.01 -4.16
CA ARG A 103 32.35 5.82 -2.95
C ARG A 103 31.60 5.05 -1.87
N GLU A 104 30.50 4.41 -2.21
CA GLU A 104 29.64 3.65 -1.28
C GLU A 104 30.38 2.48 -0.63
N LYS A 105 31.26 1.80 -1.37
CA LYS A 105 31.98 0.61 -0.90
C LYS A 105 33.43 0.88 -0.46
N GLY A 106 33.91 2.12 -0.60
CA GLY A 106 35.27 2.52 -0.22
C GLY A 106 36.38 1.93 -1.10
N ILE A 107 36.13 1.73 -2.41
CA ILE A 107 37.04 1.07 -3.37
C ILE A 107 37.44 2.10 -4.44
N HIS A 108 38.68 2.18 -4.95
CA HIS A 108 39.09 3.22 -5.92
C HIS A 108 38.57 2.96 -7.38
N SER A 109 38.31 4.03 -8.14
CA SER A 109 37.64 4.01 -9.47
C SER A 109 38.53 3.68 -10.68
N LEU A 110 39.82 4.06 -10.72
CA LEU A 110 40.69 3.88 -11.90
C LEU A 110 42.13 3.49 -11.53
N GLU A 111 42.83 2.85 -12.47
CA GLU A 111 44.13 2.18 -12.37
C GLU A 111 45.20 2.96 -11.57
N GLY A 112 45.42 2.54 -10.32
CA GLY A 112 46.58 2.93 -9.53
C GLY A 112 47.77 2.01 -9.81
N LYS A 113 48.85 2.56 -10.39
CA LYS A 113 50.17 1.92 -10.49
C LYS A 113 50.61 1.38 -9.13
N ARG A 114 51.18 0.16 -9.17
CA ARG A 114 52.05 -0.49 -8.17
C ARG A 114 52.09 0.20 -6.79
N GLY A 115 51.28 -0.30 -5.86
CA GLY A 115 51.42 0.03 -4.44
C GLY A 115 50.08 0.08 -3.72
N LYS A 116 49.66 -1.06 -3.16
CA LYS A 116 48.66 -1.21 -2.09
C LYS A 116 47.51 -0.17 -2.08
N LYS A 117 46.45 -0.40 -2.88
CA LYS A 117 45.03 -0.07 -2.59
C LYS A 117 44.12 -0.58 -3.74
N GLN A 118 43.02 -1.24 -3.40
CA GLN A 118 42.16 -2.03 -4.30
C GLN A 118 41.30 -1.14 -5.23
N ASN A 119 41.33 -1.42 -6.54
CA ASN A 119 40.43 -0.87 -7.58
C ASN A 119 39.06 -1.62 -7.56
N ILE A 120 37.97 -1.09 -8.10
CA ILE A 120 36.67 -1.78 -8.23
C ILE A 120 36.80 -3.10 -8.98
N LEU A 121 37.74 -3.18 -9.93
CA LEU A 121 38.13 -4.40 -10.64
C LEU A 121 38.83 -5.43 -9.74
N CYS A 122 39.36 -5.04 -8.58
CA CYS A 122 39.97 -5.94 -7.61
C CYS A 122 38.93 -6.70 -6.77
N VAL A 123 37.66 -6.29 -6.78
CA VAL A 123 36.54 -7.10 -6.24
C VAL A 123 36.46 -8.44 -6.97
N TRP A 124 36.84 -8.42 -8.25
CA TRP A 124 36.94 -9.60 -9.09
C TRP A 124 38.40 -10.08 -9.15
N ARG A 125 38.65 -11.36 -8.86
CA ARG A 125 39.99 -11.95 -8.90
C ARG A 125 40.12 -12.85 -10.15
N GLY A 126 41.23 -12.72 -10.88
CA GLY A 126 41.49 -13.36 -12.19
C GLY A 126 41.60 -12.33 -13.33
N GLU A 127 42.65 -12.41 -14.17
CA GLU A 127 42.88 -11.44 -15.26
C GLU A 127 41.77 -11.47 -16.33
N GLU A 128 41.33 -12.66 -16.71
CA GLU A 128 40.24 -12.84 -17.69
C GLU A 128 38.90 -12.29 -17.17
N VAL A 129 38.60 -12.51 -15.88
CA VAL A 129 37.40 -11.95 -15.24
C VAL A 129 37.43 -10.42 -15.24
N ARG A 130 38.59 -9.82 -14.96
CA ARG A 130 38.78 -8.36 -15.00
C ARG A 130 38.68 -7.79 -16.41
N LYS A 131 39.15 -8.53 -17.42
CA LYS A 131 39.05 -8.16 -18.83
C LYS A 131 37.59 -8.18 -19.29
N TRP A 132 36.86 -9.23 -18.94
CA TRP A 132 35.43 -9.36 -19.19
C TRP A 132 34.61 -8.27 -18.48
N MET A 133 34.85 -8.02 -17.19
CA MET A 133 34.13 -6.98 -16.46
C MET A 133 34.46 -5.58 -17.00
N ARG A 134 35.69 -5.35 -17.46
CA ARG A 134 36.03 -4.12 -18.19
C ARG A 134 35.21 -3.99 -19.47
N GLN A 135 35.06 -5.05 -20.25
CA GLN A 135 34.19 -5.01 -21.44
C GLN A 135 32.74 -4.71 -21.07
N ILE A 136 32.19 -5.29 -20.00
CA ILE A 136 30.81 -5.00 -19.57
C ILE A 136 30.65 -3.55 -19.11
N LEU A 137 31.59 -3.04 -18.31
CA LEU A 137 31.56 -1.66 -17.84
C LEU A 137 31.73 -0.69 -19.01
N VAL A 138 32.60 -1.01 -19.97
CA VAL A 138 32.79 -0.22 -21.19
C VAL A 138 31.55 -0.29 -22.07
N SER A 139 30.95 -1.46 -22.33
CA SER A 139 29.68 -1.56 -23.08
C SER A 139 28.55 -0.82 -22.36
N ARG A 140 28.53 -0.83 -21.02
CA ARG A 140 27.61 -0.01 -20.21
C ARG A 140 27.92 1.47 -20.22
N GLU A 141 29.15 1.89 -20.51
CA GLU A 141 29.48 3.32 -20.66
C GLU A 141 29.28 3.80 -22.10
N ASP A 142 29.63 2.99 -23.10
CA ASP A 142 29.66 3.36 -24.52
C ASP A 142 28.25 3.37 -25.16
N GLU A 143 27.43 2.34 -24.87
CA GLU A 143 26.02 2.34 -25.31
C GLU A 143 25.15 3.35 -24.53
N PHE A 144 25.60 3.78 -23.34
CA PHE A 144 24.80 4.62 -22.46
C PHE A 144 25.25 6.09 -22.48
N SER A 145 26.52 6.41 -22.75
CA SER A 145 27.02 7.80 -22.84
C SER A 145 26.57 8.51 -24.12
N SER A 146 26.26 7.76 -25.16
CA SER A 146 25.77 8.31 -26.44
C SER A 146 24.29 8.71 -26.39
N ARG A 147 23.50 8.20 -25.42
CA ARG A 147 22.06 8.43 -25.33
C ARG A 147 21.56 9.03 -24.00
N LEU A 148 22.29 8.92 -22.88
CA LEU A 148 21.83 9.36 -21.55
C LEU A 148 22.99 9.91 -20.67
N SER A 149 22.65 10.73 -19.68
CA SER A 149 23.61 11.54 -18.91
C SER A 149 24.73 10.71 -18.25
N SER A 150 25.96 11.22 -18.31
CA SER A 150 27.16 10.63 -17.68
C SER A 150 27.11 10.53 -16.14
N ARG A 151 26.08 11.09 -15.50
CA ARG A 151 25.83 11.05 -14.05
C ARG A 151 24.70 10.10 -13.64
N ALA A 152 24.12 9.35 -14.58
CA ALA A 152 23.05 8.43 -14.28
C ALA A 152 23.56 7.22 -13.47
N GLY A 153 22.79 6.83 -12.46
CA GLY A 153 23.08 5.68 -11.61
C GLY A 153 22.26 4.44 -12.00
N PHE A 154 22.91 3.31 -12.28
CA PHE A 154 22.27 2.16 -12.94
C PHE A 154 21.97 0.98 -12.02
N ARG A 155 21.23 1.21 -10.94
CA ARG A 155 20.83 0.13 -10.03
C ARG A 155 19.60 -0.62 -10.53
N GLY A 156 19.51 -1.92 -10.29
CA GLY A 156 18.28 -2.70 -10.48
C GLY A 156 18.08 -3.26 -11.89
N CYS A 157 19.13 -3.35 -12.71
CA CYS A 157 19.04 -4.05 -14.00
C CYS A 157 18.82 -5.55 -13.78
N THR A 158 17.80 -6.13 -14.40
CA THR A 158 17.50 -7.57 -14.32
C THR A 158 18.23 -8.37 -15.41
N ALA A 159 18.16 -9.71 -15.35
CA ALA A 159 18.72 -10.57 -16.41
C ALA A 159 18.14 -10.26 -17.79
N LEU A 160 16.86 -9.86 -17.85
CA LEU A 160 16.20 -9.46 -19.10
C LEU A 160 16.84 -8.20 -19.70
N HIS A 161 17.17 -7.20 -18.89
CA HIS A 161 17.86 -5.98 -19.35
C HIS A 161 19.23 -6.30 -19.96
N TYR A 162 19.96 -7.27 -19.40
CA TYR A 162 21.25 -7.68 -19.95
C TYR A 162 21.11 -8.48 -21.24
N ALA A 163 20.11 -9.36 -21.32
CA ALA A 163 19.81 -10.10 -22.54
C ALA A 163 19.44 -9.17 -23.71
N THR A 164 18.70 -8.09 -23.44
CA THR A 164 18.34 -7.09 -24.44
C THR A 164 19.52 -6.23 -24.88
N LEU A 165 20.41 -5.85 -23.95
CA LEU A 165 21.66 -5.16 -24.28
C LEU A 165 22.61 -6.04 -25.11
N ALA A 166 22.66 -7.32 -24.80
CA ALA A 166 23.42 -8.29 -25.56
C ALA A 166 22.78 -8.61 -26.93
N ASP A 167 21.63 -8.02 -27.30
CA ASP A 167 20.93 -8.21 -28.57
C ASP A 167 20.74 -9.70 -28.94
N ASP A 168 20.31 -10.51 -27.95
CA ASP A 168 20.11 -11.95 -28.12
C ASP A 168 18.62 -12.33 -27.96
N PRO A 169 17.86 -12.48 -29.08
CA PRO A 169 16.43 -12.75 -29.02
C PRO A 169 16.11 -14.12 -28.42
N ARG A 170 17.02 -15.10 -28.50
CA ARG A 170 16.82 -16.44 -27.93
C ARG A 170 16.83 -16.38 -26.41
N THR A 171 17.83 -15.70 -25.84
CA THR A 171 17.92 -15.53 -24.38
C THR A 171 16.75 -14.71 -23.84
N VAL A 172 16.34 -13.64 -24.54
CA VAL A 172 15.16 -12.84 -24.18
C VAL A 172 13.92 -13.72 -24.11
N ARG A 173 13.67 -14.56 -25.13
CA ARG A 173 12.54 -15.50 -25.16
C ARG A 173 12.58 -16.48 -23.99
N MET A 174 13.74 -17.08 -23.70
CA MET A 174 13.90 -18.03 -22.59
C MET A 174 13.61 -17.39 -21.22
N LEU A 175 14.08 -16.16 -20.99
CA LEU A 175 13.84 -15.46 -19.74
C LEU A 175 12.36 -15.08 -19.58
N LEU A 176 11.70 -14.65 -20.66
CA LEU A 176 10.28 -14.30 -20.65
C LEU A 176 9.40 -15.53 -20.44
N GLU A 177 9.70 -16.65 -21.09
CA GLU A 177 9.01 -17.94 -20.89
C GLU A 177 9.16 -18.45 -19.45
N ALA A 178 10.29 -18.16 -18.80
CA ALA A 178 10.51 -18.48 -17.40
C ALA A 178 9.93 -17.44 -16.41
N GLY A 179 9.16 -16.46 -16.88
CA GLY A 179 8.43 -15.52 -16.02
C GLY A 179 9.17 -14.22 -15.68
N ALA A 180 10.13 -13.81 -16.50
CA ALA A 180 10.69 -12.46 -16.43
C ALA A 180 9.60 -11.40 -16.70
N ASN A 181 9.60 -10.32 -15.91
CA ASN A 181 8.69 -9.20 -16.04
C ASN A 181 9.26 -8.17 -17.04
N PRO A 182 8.67 -8.03 -18.24
CA PRO A 182 9.14 -7.06 -19.23
C PRO A 182 8.88 -5.61 -18.83
N LEU A 183 7.93 -5.36 -17.93
CA LEU A 183 7.55 -4.02 -17.47
C LEU A 183 8.37 -3.55 -16.27
N GLN A 184 9.23 -4.40 -15.72
CA GLN A 184 10.06 -4.02 -14.59
C GLN A 184 11.08 -2.96 -15.04
N SER A 185 11.02 -1.81 -14.38
CA SER A 185 11.97 -0.73 -14.62
C SER A 185 13.16 -0.82 -13.67
N ASN A 186 14.31 -0.37 -14.16
CA ASN A 186 15.50 -0.18 -13.31
C ASN A 186 15.40 1.14 -12.51
N GLY A 187 16.45 1.47 -11.75
CA GLY A 187 16.53 2.68 -10.93
C GLY A 187 16.42 4.00 -11.68
N LEU A 188 16.50 4.00 -13.02
CA LEU A 188 16.26 5.17 -13.88
C LEU A 188 14.84 5.22 -14.46
N GLY A 189 14.00 4.20 -14.19
CA GLY A 189 12.66 4.11 -14.74
C GLY A 189 12.60 3.51 -16.15
N HIS A 190 13.69 2.95 -16.68
CA HIS A 190 13.72 2.35 -18.01
C HIS A 190 13.42 0.84 -17.95
N THR A 191 12.58 0.37 -18.87
CA THR A 191 12.27 -1.05 -19.08
C THR A 191 13.28 -1.70 -20.02
N ALA A 192 13.27 -3.04 -20.10
CA ALA A 192 14.16 -3.79 -21.00
C ALA A 192 14.02 -3.36 -22.47
N ARG A 193 12.81 -2.98 -22.91
CA ARG A 193 12.55 -2.49 -24.27
C ARG A 193 13.25 -1.17 -24.59
N ALA A 194 13.41 -0.28 -23.61
CA ALA A 194 14.15 0.97 -23.81
C ALA A 194 15.63 0.72 -24.18
N TYR A 195 16.14 -0.47 -23.89
CA TYR A 195 17.51 -0.91 -24.21
C TYR A 195 17.61 -1.73 -25.48
N ALA A 196 16.50 -2.14 -26.08
CA ALA A 196 16.51 -2.94 -27.30
C ALA A 196 16.91 -2.09 -28.51
N LYS A 197 17.75 -2.65 -29.39
CA LYS A 197 18.00 -2.10 -30.73
C LYS A 197 16.81 -2.40 -31.64
N GLU A 198 16.67 -1.65 -32.73
CA GLU A 198 15.69 -1.98 -33.78
C GLU A 198 16.06 -3.34 -34.37
N GLY A 199 15.25 -4.38 -34.08
CA GLY A 199 15.57 -5.76 -34.41
C GLY A 199 14.61 -6.78 -33.78
N GLU A 200 14.91 -8.07 -33.99
CA GLU A 200 14.07 -9.19 -33.54
C GLU A 200 13.81 -9.17 -32.02
N ALA A 201 14.81 -8.82 -31.21
CA ALA A 201 14.66 -8.75 -29.75
C ALA A 201 13.57 -7.76 -29.31
N SER A 202 13.46 -6.60 -29.98
CA SER A 202 12.42 -5.61 -29.70
C SER A 202 11.01 -6.12 -30.04
N THR A 203 10.88 -6.84 -31.17
CA THR A 203 9.60 -7.45 -31.57
C THR A 203 9.14 -8.53 -30.59
N VAL A 204 10.05 -9.36 -30.10
CA VAL A 204 9.77 -10.38 -29.09
C VAL A 204 9.35 -9.73 -27.77
N LEU A 205 10.05 -8.69 -27.32
CA LEU A 205 9.66 -7.96 -26.11
C LEU A 205 8.25 -7.37 -26.25
N GLN A 206 7.93 -6.75 -27.37
CA GLN A 206 6.59 -6.17 -27.59
C GLN A 206 5.48 -7.23 -27.58
N GLU A 207 5.71 -8.38 -28.22
CA GLU A 207 4.75 -9.50 -28.22
C GLU A 207 4.51 -10.02 -26.79
N PHE A 208 5.59 -10.23 -26.03
CA PHE A 208 5.50 -10.71 -24.65
C PHE A 208 5.03 -9.64 -23.67
N GLU A 209 5.28 -8.35 -23.91
CA GLU A 209 4.72 -7.23 -23.15
C GLU A 209 3.18 -7.29 -23.22
N GLY A 210 2.61 -7.45 -24.41
CA GLY A 210 1.17 -7.59 -24.59
C GLY A 210 0.62 -8.81 -23.86
N LYS A 211 1.20 -10.00 -24.07
CA LYS A 211 0.79 -11.24 -23.37
C LYS A 211 0.93 -11.13 -21.86
N PHE A 212 2.01 -10.51 -21.37
CA PHE A 212 2.25 -10.34 -19.94
C PHE A 212 1.21 -9.39 -19.34
N GLN A 213 0.92 -8.26 -20.00
CA GLN A 213 -0.14 -7.34 -19.57
C GLN A 213 -1.49 -8.04 -19.52
N GLU A 214 -1.85 -8.85 -20.53
CA GLU A 214 -3.08 -9.64 -20.54
C GLU A 214 -3.13 -10.65 -19.38
N VAL A 215 -2.03 -11.37 -19.11
CA VAL A 215 -1.94 -12.33 -18.00
C VAL A 215 -2.03 -11.62 -16.65
N GLN A 216 -1.37 -10.47 -16.48
CA GLN A 216 -1.47 -9.65 -15.26
C GLN A 216 -2.90 -9.13 -15.08
N ALA A 217 -3.49 -8.54 -16.11
CA ALA A 217 -4.88 -8.06 -16.08
C ALA A 217 -5.87 -9.20 -15.77
N ARG A 218 -5.65 -10.40 -16.32
CA ARG A 218 -6.45 -11.59 -16.00
C ARG A 218 -6.28 -12.03 -14.55
N ARG A 219 -5.04 -12.09 -14.04
CA ARG A 219 -4.76 -12.42 -12.62
C ARG A 219 -5.40 -11.40 -11.67
N GLU A 220 -5.27 -10.12 -11.98
CA GLU A 220 -5.90 -9.04 -11.21
C GLU A 220 -7.43 -9.13 -11.26
N ALA A 221 -8.01 -9.45 -12.41
CA ALA A 221 -9.46 -9.68 -12.55
C ALA A 221 -9.92 -10.90 -11.74
N GLU A 222 -9.16 -12.00 -11.74
CA GLU A 222 -9.43 -13.18 -10.91
C GLU A 222 -9.33 -12.85 -9.42
N GLU A 223 -8.32 -12.08 -8.99
CA GLU A 223 -8.16 -11.62 -7.62
C GLU A 223 -9.35 -10.76 -7.17
N ARG A 224 -9.81 -9.84 -8.03
CA ARG A 224 -10.99 -9.00 -7.80
C ARG A 224 -12.28 -9.83 -7.68
N ARG A 225 -12.43 -10.88 -8.49
CA ARG A 225 -13.57 -11.82 -8.38
C ARG A 225 -13.54 -12.62 -7.08
N ARG A 226 -12.35 -13.09 -6.69
CA ARG A 226 -12.17 -13.89 -5.48
C ARG A 226 -12.39 -13.08 -4.20
N PHE A 227 -11.94 -11.82 -4.20
CA PHE A 227 -12.05 -10.91 -3.06
C PHE A 227 -12.67 -9.58 -3.51
N PRO A 228 -14.02 -9.51 -3.58
CA PRO A 228 -14.73 -8.29 -3.94
C PRO A 228 -14.35 -7.09 -3.07
N LEU A 229 -14.34 -5.90 -3.69
CA LEU A 229 -14.00 -4.63 -3.03
C LEU A 229 -14.82 -4.39 -1.77
N GLU A 230 -16.11 -4.73 -1.78
CA GLU A 230 -17.01 -4.58 -0.63
C GLU A 230 -16.50 -5.32 0.59
N ARG A 231 -15.99 -6.55 0.42
CA ARG A 231 -15.45 -7.35 1.53
C ARG A 231 -14.19 -6.71 2.10
N ARG A 232 -13.29 -6.23 1.23
CA ARG A 232 -12.06 -5.54 1.64
C ARG A 232 -12.38 -4.25 2.43
N LEU A 233 -13.39 -3.49 2.01
CA LEU A 233 -13.80 -2.27 2.71
C LEU A 233 -14.47 -2.59 4.06
N LYS A 234 -15.29 -3.65 4.13
CA LYS A 234 -15.95 -4.12 5.36
C LYS A 234 -14.98 -4.60 6.45
N GLU A 235 -13.74 -4.97 6.10
CA GLU A 235 -12.72 -5.30 7.11
C GLU A 235 -12.32 -4.09 7.97
N TYR A 236 -12.36 -2.88 7.39
CA TYR A 236 -11.90 -1.65 8.05
C TYR A 236 -13.06 -0.76 8.51
N ILE A 237 -14.19 -0.81 7.79
CA ILE A 237 -15.36 0.05 8.00
C ILE A 237 -16.46 -0.78 8.63
N ILE A 238 -16.96 -0.28 9.76
CA ILE A 238 -18.08 -0.88 10.48
C ILE A 238 -19.37 -0.27 9.93
N GLY A 239 -20.32 -1.11 9.55
CA GLY A 239 -21.61 -0.68 9.03
C GLY A 239 -21.54 -0.05 7.64
N GLN A 240 -22.46 0.89 7.38
CA GLN A 240 -22.51 1.70 6.16
C GLN A 240 -22.57 0.88 4.86
N GLU A 241 -23.28 -0.25 4.88
CA GLU A 241 -23.31 -1.18 3.74
C GLU A 241 -23.80 -0.52 2.45
N GLY A 242 -24.85 0.32 2.53
CA GLY A 242 -25.37 1.06 1.39
C GLY A 242 -24.34 1.99 0.75
N ALA A 243 -23.49 2.64 1.56
CA ALA A 243 -22.42 3.50 1.08
C ALA A 243 -21.30 2.70 0.41
N ILE A 244 -20.87 1.61 1.05
CA ILE A 244 -19.84 0.70 0.53
C ILE A 244 -20.28 0.12 -0.81
N ASN A 245 -21.51 -0.38 -0.91
CA ASN A 245 -22.03 -1.00 -2.13
C ASN A 245 -22.11 -0.01 -3.30
N THR A 246 -22.55 1.23 -3.05
CA THR A 246 -22.62 2.29 -4.07
C THR A 246 -21.23 2.62 -4.61
N VAL A 247 -20.27 2.86 -3.72
CA VAL A 247 -18.88 3.19 -4.09
C VAL A 247 -18.21 2.02 -4.81
N ALA A 248 -18.36 0.81 -4.29
CA ALA A 248 -17.77 -0.38 -4.89
C ALA A 248 -18.35 -0.68 -6.28
N SER A 249 -19.65 -0.45 -6.49
CA SER A 249 -20.30 -0.62 -7.79
C SER A 249 -19.79 0.39 -8.83
N ALA A 250 -19.60 1.65 -8.43
CA ALA A 250 -19.05 2.68 -9.30
C ALA A 250 -17.57 2.45 -9.65
N ILE A 251 -16.74 2.04 -8.67
CA ILE A 251 -15.34 1.68 -8.92
C ILE A 251 -15.25 0.44 -9.80
N ARG A 252 -16.10 -0.58 -9.58
CA ARG A 252 -16.17 -1.77 -10.42
C ARG A 252 -16.55 -1.44 -11.86
N ARG A 253 -17.47 -0.49 -12.08
CA ARG A 253 -17.78 0.02 -13.42
C ARG A 253 -16.54 0.62 -14.07
N LYS A 254 -15.83 1.50 -13.34
CA LYS A 254 -14.61 2.15 -13.81
C LYS A 254 -13.50 1.15 -14.17
N GLU A 255 -13.15 0.24 -13.26
CA GLU A 255 -12.10 -0.77 -13.48
C GLU A 255 -12.38 -1.74 -14.64
N ASN A 256 -13.64 -1.90 -15.04
CA ASN A 256 -14.03 -2.78 -16.14
C ASN A 256 -14.40 -2.01 -17.42
N GLY A 257 -14.11 -0.70 -17.49
CA GLY A 257 -14.35 0.13 -18.68
C GLY A 257 -15.82 0.49 -18.93
N TRP A 258 -16.72 0.28 -17.95
CA TRP A 258 -18.15 0.65 -18.05
C TRP A 258 -18.40 2.04 -17.46
N TYR A 259 -17.59 3.01 -17.86
CA TYR A 259 -17.68 4.39 -17.39
C TYR A 259 -17.42 5.38 -18.54
N ASP A 260 -17.69 6.66 -18.28
CA ASP A 260 -17.38 7.73 -19.21
C ASP A 260 -15.88 8.08 -19.12
N GLU A 261 -15.12 7.82 -20.19
CA GLU A 261 -13.68 8.08 -20.25
C GLU A 261 -13.34 9.59 -20.36
N GLU A 262 -14.31 10.43 -20.73
CA GLU A 262 -14.09 11.87 -20.89
C GLU A 262 -14.19 12.64 -19.57
N HIS A 263 -14.91 12.09 -18.58
CA HIS A 263 -15.20 12.76 -17.32
C HIS A 263 -14.70 11.94 -16.12
N PRO A 264 -14.15 12.60 -15.08
CA PRO A 264 -13.67 11.88 -13.91
C PRO A 264 -14.82 11.32 -13.08
N LEU A 265 -14.53 10.31 -12.26
CA LEU A 265 -15.52 9.72 -11.35
C LEU A 265 -15.63 10.57 -10.08
N VAL A 266 -16.78 11.19 -9.87
CA VAL A 266 -17.07 12.15 -8.80
C VAL A 266 -18.14 11.60 -7.86
N PHE A 267 -17.82 11.55 -6.57
CA PHE A 267 -18.73 11.17 -5.50
C PHE A 267 -19.03 12.35 -4.58
N LEU A 268 -20.27 12.44 -4.10
CA LEU A 268 -20.65 13.31 -2.98
C LEU A 268 -21.13 12.47 -1.80
N PHE A 269 -20.37 12.47 -0.72
CA PHE A 269 -20.66 11.76 0.52
C PHE A 269 -21.44 12.68 1.48
N LEU A 270 -22.67 12.30 1.83
CA LEU A 270 -23.56 13.04 2.72
C LEU A 270 -23.81 12.25 4.01
N GLY A 271 -23.88 12.95 5.14
CA GLY A 271 -24.25 12.38 6.44
C GLY A 271 -23.63 13.16 7.59
N SER A 272 -23.84 12.74 8.84
CA SER A 272 -23.34 13.45 10.03
C SER A 272 -21.82 13.41 10.16
N SER A 273 -21.26 14.29 11.00
CA SER A 273 -19.83 14.29 11.27
C SER A 273 -19.41 13.01 11.99
N GLY A 274 -18.20 12.52 11.71
CA GLY A 274 -17.67 11.33 12.39
C GLY A 274 -18.32 9.98 12.05
N ILE A 275 -19.19 9.92 11.03
CA ILE A 275 -19.88 8.68 10.61
C ILE A 275 -19.05 7.76 9.70
N GLY A 276 -17.90 8.24 9.20
CA GLY A 276 -16.97 7.42 8.39
C GLY A 276 -16.78 7.86 6.93
N LYS A 277 -17.32 9.01 6.51
CA LYS A 277 -17.14 9.57 5.15
C LYS A 277 -15.67 9.62 4.70
N THR A 278 -14.83 10.31 5.46
CA THR A 278 -13.39 10.46 5.21
C THR A 278 -12.65 9.12 5.32
N GLU A 279 -13.13 8.20 6.16
CA GLU A 279 -12.50 6.90 6.35
C GLU A 279 -12.75 6.00 5.13
N LEU A 280 -13.96 5.99 4.59
CA LEU A 280 -14.27 5.28 3.33
C LEU A 280 -13.39 5.77 2.19
N ALA A 281 -13.22 7.08 2.05
CA ALA A 281 -12.34 7.66 1.03
C ALA A 281 -10.88 7.19 1.17
N LYS A 282 -10.36 7.12 2.42
CA LYS A 282 -9.02 6.59 2.68
C LYS A 282 -8.89 5.12 2.33
N GLN A 283 -9.89 4.30 2.65
CA GLN A 283 -9.85 2.88 2.32
C GLN A 283 -9.93 2.63 0.81
N VAL A 284 -10.73 3.44 0.09
CA VAL A 284 -10.74 3.44 -1.38
C VAL A 284 -9.36 3.80 -1.94
N ALA A 285 -8.72 4.85 -1.41
CA ALA A 285 -7.37 5.24 -1.82
C ALA A 285 -6.33 4.13 -1.58
N ARG A 286 -6.39 3.45 -0.44
CA ARG A 286 -5.51 2.31 -0.11
C ARG A 286 -5.74 1.10 -1.02
N TYR A 287 -6.98 0.86 -1.42
CA TYR A 287 -7.31 -0.20 -2.35
C TYR A 287 -6.74 0.09 -3.75
N MET A 288 -6.95 1.31 -4.25
CA MET A 288 -6.45 1.73 -5.57
C MET A 288 -4.92 1.83 -5.62
N HIS A 289 -4.28 2.23 -4.52
CA HIS A 289 -2.85 2.46 -4.42
C HIS A 289 -2.26 1.59 -3.30
N LYS A 290 -1.86 0.35 -3.64
CA LYS A 290 -1.24 -0.61 -2.71
C LYS A 290 -0.02 -0.01 -1.99
N ASP A 291 0.74 0.86 -2.67
CA ASP A 291 1.90 1.58 -2.11
C ASP A 291 1.52 2.96 -1.58
N VAL A 292 1.02 3.00 -0.35
CA VAL A 292 0.58 4.22 0.35
C VAL A 292 1.78 5.05 0.83
N LYS A 293 2.63 5.53 -0.08
CA LYS A 293 3.70 6.51 0.25
C LYS A 293 3.29 7.96 -0.02
N LYS A 294 2.21 8.22 -0.75
CA LYS A 294 1.76 9.57 -1.13
C LYS A 294 0.34 9.88 -0.65
N VAL A 295 0.10 9.88 0.66
CA VAL A 295 -1.07 10.55 1.23
C VAL A 295 -0.68 12.00 1.49
N ALA A 296 -0.82 12.86 0.47
CA ALA A 296 -0.57 14.28 0.63
C ALA A 296 -1.84 14.96 1.19
N LYS A 297 -1.70 15.66 2.31
CA LYS A 297 -2.78 16.48 2.88
C LYS A 297 -2.79 17.82 2.13
N PHE A 298 -3.86 18.10 1.41
CA PHE A 298 -4.08 19.39 0.74
C PHE A 298 -4.51 20.42 1.79
N ILE A 299 -3.54 21.16 2.33
CA ILE A 299 -3.83 22.43 3.02
C ILE A 299 -2.98 23.47 2.29
N GLY A 300 -3.57 24.06 1.25
CA GLY A 300 -3.10 25.33 0.73
C GLY A 300 -3.59 26.43 1.66
N SER A 301 -2.68 27.28 2.12
CA SER A 301 -3.02 28.49 2.87
C SER A 301 -3.91 29.41 2.03
N PRO A 302 -4.73 30.27 2.66
CA PRO A 302 -5.52 31.27 1.96
C PRO A 302 -4.67 32.18 1.05
N PRO A 303 -5.26 32.77 -0.01
CA PRO A 303 -4.57 33.74 -0.85
C PRO A 303 -3.98 34.87 -0.01
N GLY A 304 -2.66 35.07 -0.06
CA GLY A 304 -1.93 36.09 0.71
C GLY A 304 -0.87 35.59 1.70
N TYR A 305 -0.66 34.28 1.85
CA TYR A 305 0.42 33.71 2.68
C TYR A 305 1.53 33.04 1.83
N VAL A 306 2.75 33.06 2.37
CA VAL A 306 3.99 32.51 1.76
C VAL A 306 3.75 31.08 1.23
N GLY A 307 3.90 30.87 -0.07
CA GLY A 307 3.63 29.58 -0.77
C GLY A 307 2.93 29.71 -2.12
N HIS A 308 2.44 30.92 -2.47
CA HIS A 308 1.71 31.20 -3.70
C HIS A 308 2.55 31.08 -5.01
N GLU A 309 3.88 31.01 -4.91
CA GLU A 309 4.77 30.98 -6.09
C GLU A 309 5.07 29.58 -6.63
N GLU A 310 4.76 28.53 -5.87
CA GLU A 310 5.17 27.17 -6.28
C GLU A 310 4.32 26.55 -7.38
N GLY A 311 3.14 27.09 -7.72
CA GLY A 311 2.19 26.42 -8.61
C GLY A 311 1.49 25.24 -7.94
N GLY A 312 0.26 24.98 -8.38
CA GLY A 312 -0.77 24.16 -7.76
C GLY A 312 -0.25 22.84 -7.16
N GLN A 313 -0.36 22.71 -5.84
CA GLN A 313 -0.03 21.47 -5.13
C GLN A 313 -0.81 20.28 -5.71
N LEU A 314 -2.09 20.50 -6.03
CA LEU A 314 -2.95 19.48 -6.63
C LEU A 314 -2.49 19.10 -8.04
N THR A 315 -2.11 20.07 -8.88
CA THR A 315 -1.72 19.80 -10.26
C THR A 315 -0.40 19.04 -10.35
N LYS A 316 0.55 19.31 -9.45
CA LYS A 316 1.81 18.54 -9.35
C LYS A 316 1.55 17.08 -8.94
N LEU A 317 0.68 16.86 -7.96
CA LEU A 317 0.37 15.53 -7.45
C LEU A 317 -0.41 14.70 -8.48
N LEU A 318 -1.41 15.30 -9.12
CA LEU A 318 -2.17 14.65 -10.20
C LEU A 318 -1.30 14.37 -11.43
N LYS A 319 -0.35 15.25 -11.77
CA LYS A 319 0.62 14.95 -12.82
C LYS A 319 1.50 13.75 -12.48
N ALA A 320 1.88 13.58 -11.21
CA ALA A 320 2.69 12.45 -10.78
C ALA A 320 1.89 11.15 -10.65
N CYS A 321 0.60 11.24 -10.35
CA CYS A 321 -0.32 10.11 -10.17
C CYS A 321 -1.69 10.44 -10.80
N PRO A 322 -1.89 10.19 -12.11
CA PRO A 322 -3.12 10.53 -12.83
C PRO A 322 -4.38 9.81 -12.31
N ASN A 323 -4.23 8.58 -11.82
CA ASN A 323 -5.29 7.75 -11.24
C ASN A 323 -5.45 7.94 -9.72
N ALA A 324 -5.15 9.13 -9.21
CA ALA A 324 -5.24 9.43 -7.78
C ALA A 324 -6.68 9.51 -7.27
N VAL A 325 -6.86 9.19 -5.98
CA VAL A 325 -8.09 9.46 -5.24
C VAL A 325 -7.94 10.80 -4.53
N VAL A 326 -8.75 11.79 -4.89
CA VAL A 326 -8.72 13.15 -4.36
C VAL A 326 -9.90 13.37 -3.43
N LEU A 327 -9.61 13.77 -2.19
CA LEU A 327 -10.63 14.02 -1.18
C LEU A 327 -10.79 15.53 -0.93
N PHE A 328 -12.00 16.04 -1.16
CA PHE A 328 -12.43 17.37 -0.73
C PHE A 328 -13.32 17.22 0.51
N ASP A 329 -12.73 17.45 1.69
CA ASP A 329 -13.45 17.31 2.97
C ASP A 329 -14.22 18.58 3.30
N GLU A 330 -15.46 18.45 3.78
CA GLU A 330 -16.36 19.55 4.16
C GLU A 330 -16.56 20.60 3.05
N VAL A 331 -16.88 20.13 1.84
CA VAL A 331 -17.06 20.99 0.66
C VAL A 331 -18.20 22.00 0.81
N ASP A 332 -19.13 21.76 1.75
CA ASP A 332 -20.17 22.72 2.11
C ASP A 332 -19.63 24.05 2.65
N LYS A 333 -18.42 24.06 3.20
CA LYS A 333 -17.78 25.26 3.72
C LYS A 333 -16.94 26.00 2.67
N ALA A 334 -16.85 25.46 1.45
CA ALA A 334 -16.02 26.04 0.40
C ALA A 334 -16.61 27.36 -0.14
N HIS A 335 -15.73 28.29 -0.51
CA HIS A 335 -16.13 29.53 -1.17
C HIS A 335 -16.74 29.23 -2.56
N PRO A 336 -17.76 29.96 -3.04
CA PRO A 336 -18.38 29.74 -4.35
C PRO A 336 -17.41 29.69 -5.53
N ASP A 337 -16.31 30.43 -5.46
CA ASP A 337 -15.28 30.43 -6.52
C ASP A 337 -14.54 29.09 -6.62
N VAL A 338 -14.33 28.41 -5.48
CA VAL A 338 -13.74 27.07 -5.46
C VAL A 338 -14.67 26.07 -6.14
N LEU A 339 -15.98 26.20 -5.92
CA LEU A 339 -16.99 25.38 -6.60
C LEU A 339 -16.99 25.63 -8.12
N THR A 340 -16.72 26.86 -8.57
CA THR A 340 -16.59 27.18 -10.01
C THR A 340 -15.42 26.43 -10.64
N ILE A 341 -14.28 26.38 -9.96
CA ILE A 341 -13.10 25.65 -10.46
C ILE A 341 -13.37 24.14 -10.48
N MET A 342 -14.09 23.62 -9.48
CA MET A 342 -14.49 22.21 -9.45
C MET A 342 -15.47 21.85 -10.57
N LEU A 343 -16.39 22.74 -10.94
CA LEU A 343 -17.27 22.54 -12.10
C LEU A 343 -16.46 22.32 -13.36
N GLN A 344 -15.52 23.22 -13.67
CA GLN A 344 -14.67 23.06 -14.85
C GLN A 344 -13.91 21.72 -14.83
N LEU A 345 -13.41 21.31 -13.66
CA LEU A 345 -12.70 20.05 -13.50
C LEU A 345 -13.59 18.83 -13.78
N PHE A 346 -14.83 18.83 -13.28
CA PHE A 346 -15.76 17.74 -13.47
C PHE A 346 -16.36 17.72 -14.89
N ASP A 347 -16.36 18.86 -15.56
CA ASP A 347 -16.89 19.03 -16.92
C ASP A 347 -15.89 18.69 -18.01
N GLU A 348 -14.67 19.20 -17.90
CA GLU A 348 -13.64 19.06 -18.94
C GLU A 348 -12.64 17.95 -18.62
N GLY A 349 -12.70 17.38 -17.41
CA GLY A 349 -11.69 16.46 -16.91
C GLY A 349 -10.30 17.10 -16.83
N ARG A 350 -10.22 18.44 -16.74
CA ARG A 350 -8.99 19.21 -16.82
C ARG A 350 -8.89 20.23 -15.69
N LEU A 351 -7.68 20.40 -15.15
CA LEU A 351 -7.38 21.41 -14.14
C LEU A 351 -6.25 22.31 -14.63
N THR A 352 -6.46 23.63 -14.59
CA THR A 352 -5.44 24.61 -14.96
C THR A 352 -4.85 25.27 -13.72
N ASP A 353 -3.52 25.23 -13.61
CA ASP A 353 -2.77 25.90 -12.54
C ASP A 353 -2.73 27.43 -12.76
N GLY A 354 -2.45 28.20 -11.71
CA GLY A 354 -2.22 29.66 -11.79
C GLY A 354 -1.05 30.07 -12.69
N LYS A 355 -0.18 29.13 -13.07
CA LYS A 355 0.87 29.30 -14.09
C LYS A 355 0.40 29.02 -15.53
N GLY A 356 -0.90 28.80 -15.73
CA GLY A 356 -1.50 28.48 -17.04
C GLY A 356 -1.25 27.05 -17.52
N LYS A 357 -0.76 26.16 -16.65
CA LYS A 357 -0.48 24.77 -17.01
C LYS A 357 -1.71 23.91 -16.78
N THR A 358 -2.24 23.33 -17.85
CA THR A 358 -3.37 22.41 -17.80
C THR A 358 -2.90 20.97 -17.61
N ILE A 359 -3.61 20.21 -16.79
CA ILE A 359 -3.43 18.78 -16.58
C ILE A 359 -4.73 18.03 -16.82
N GLU A 360 -4.64 16.82 -17.36
CA GLU A 360 -5.79 15.93 -17.55
C GLU A 360 -5.96 15.04 -16.30
N CYS A 361 -7.19 14.94 -15.83
CA CYS A 361 -7.58 14.33 -14.57
C CYS A 361 -8.69 13.28 -14.73
N LYS A 362 -8.94 12.81 -15.96
CA LYS A 362 -10.02 11.86 -16.32
C LYS A 362 -9.95 10.56 -15.52
N ASP A 363 -8.74 10.07 -15.27
CA ASP A 363 -8.51 8.82 -14.52
C ASP A 363 -8.63 8.98 -12.99
N ALA A 364 -8.67 10.21 -12.47
CA ALA A 364 -8.79 10.45 -11.04
C ALA A 364 -10.19 10.10 -10.53
N ILE A 365 -10.27 9.84 -9.21
CA ILE A 365 -11.53 9.68 -8.49
C ILE A 365 -11.63 10.84 -7.50
N PHE A 366 -12.67 11.66 -7.64
CA PHE A 366 -12.93 12.77 -6.74
C PHE A 366 -14.01 12.36 -5.73
N ILE A 367 -13.71 12.53 -4.44
CA ILE A 367 -14.64 12.28 -3.36
C ILE A 367 -14.82 13.58 -2.61
N MET A 368 -16.04 14.09 -2.57
CA MET A 368 -16.43 15.25 -1.78
C MET A 368 -17.17 14.77 -0.53
N THR A 369 -16.89 15.34 0.63
CA THR A 369 -17.70 15.09 1.84
C THR A 369 -18.47 16.33 2.21
N SER A 370 -19.70 16.14 2.68
CA SER A 370 -20.51 17.23 3.19
C SER A 370 -21.40 16.77 4.36
N ASN A 371 -21.68 17.71 5.26
CA ASN A 371 -22.63 17.54 6.35
C ASN A 371 -24.02 18.13 6.04
N ILE A 372 -24.25 18.62 4.82
CA ILE A 372 -25.56 19.13 4.38
C ILE A 372 -26.60 18.00 4.45
N ALA A 373 -27.82 18.37 4.86
CA ALA A 373 -28.97 17.49 5.01
C ALA A 373 -28.75 16.31 5.99
N SER A 374 -27.76 16.43 6.88
CA SER A 374 -27.40 15.34 7.79
C SER A 374 -28.49 15.05 8.81
N ASP A 375 -29.20 16.06 9.30
CA ASP A 375 -30.29 15.90 10.25
C ASP A 375 -31.49 15.20 9.62
N GLU A 376 -31.87 15.58 8.39
CA GLU A 376 -32.96 14.94 7.66
C GLU A 376 -32.63 13.47 7.31
N ILE A 377 -31.40 13.21 6.87
CA ILE A 377 -30.92 11.84 6.62
C ILE A 377 -30.97 11.02 7.91
N ALA A 378 -30.54 11.59 9.04
CA ALA A 378 -30.52 10.90 10.31
C ALA A 378 -31.93 10.57 10.81
N GLN A 379 -32.86 11.52 10.76
CA GLN A 379 -34.25 11.32 11.16
C GLN A 379 -34.95 10.27 10.30
N HIS A 380 -34.79 10.35 8.97
CA HIS A 380 -35.38 9.37 8.07
C HIS A 380 -34.80 7.96 8.27
N ALA A 381 -33.50 7.87 8.54
CA ALA A 381 -32.86 6.58 8.85
C ALA A 381 -33.40 5.96 10.15
N LEU A 382 -33.67 6.76 11.17
CA LEU A 382 -34.28 6.28 12.42
C LEU A 382 -35.70 5.77 12.18
N GLN A 383 -36.51 6.51 11.42
CA GLN A 383 -37.87 6.09 11.04
C GLN A 383 -37.87 4.75 10.29
N LEU A 384 -37.00 4.61 9.28
CA LEU A 384 -36.91 3.37 8.50
C LEU A 384 -36.50 2.17 9.36
N ARG A 385 -35.68 2.38 10.40
CA ARG A 385 -35.28 1.33 11.33
C ARG A 385 -36.42 0.93 12.26
N GLU A 386 -37.16 1.90 12.78
CA GLU A 386 -38.35 1.64 13.61
C GLU A 386 -39.41 0.86 12.81
N GLU A 387 -39.67 1.26 11.57
CA GLU A 387 -40.59 0.56 10.66
C GLU A 387 -40.13 -0.88 10.39
N ALA A 388 -38.83 -1.08 10.10
CA ALA A 388 -38.26 -2.39 9.88
C ALA A 388 -38.36 -3.28 11.14
N GLU A 389 -38.15 -2.71 12.33
CA GLU A 389 -38.28 -3.44 13.59
C GLU A 389 -39.72 -3.88 13.83
N VAL A 390 -40.71 -2.99 13.63
CA VAL A 390 -42.13 -3.32 13.76
C VAL A 390 -42.54 -4.44 12.80
N VAL A 391 -42.09 -4.37 11.54
CA VAL A 391 -42.35 -5.42 10.54
C VAL A 391 -41.70 -6.74 10.95
N SER A 392 -40.46 -6.72 11.45
CA SER A 392 -39.78 -7.92 11.92
C SER A 392 -40.53 -8.55 13.09
N ARG A 393 -41.00 -7.75 14.05
CA ARG A 393 -41.74 -8.19 15.23
C ARG A 393 -43.08 -8.83 14.85
N ARG A 394 -43.76 -8.30 13.84
CA ARG A 394 -44.99 -8.90 13.27
C ARG A 394 -44.71 -10.24 12.60
N LYS A 395 -43.67 -10.33 11.76
CA LYS A 395 -43.29 -11.59 11.09
C LYS A 395 -42.88 -12.69 12.07
N LEU A 396 -42.22 -12.32 13.17
CA LEU A 396 -41.88 -13.23 14.27
C LEU A 396 -43.12 -13.76 15.01
N ALA A 397 -44.17 -12.95 15.15
CA ALA A 397 -45.44 -13.38 15.73
C ALA A 397 -46.20 -14.37 14.83
N ASP A 398 -45.99 -14.29 13.51
CA ASP A 398 -46.65 -15.13 12.50
C ASP A 398 -45.90 -16.44 12.17
N ASN A 399 -44.85 -16.82 12.92
CA ASN A 399 -44.06 -18.07 12.73
C ASN A 399 -43.52 -18.32 11.30
N LEU A 400 -43.27 -17.26 10.53
CA LEU A 400 -42.61 -17.38 9.22
C LEU A 400 -41.09 -17.47 9.43
N GLU A 401 -40.48 -18.57 8.96
CA GLU A 401 -39.06 -18.89 9.12
C GLU A 401 -38.11 -17.79 8.61
N GLU A 402 -37.05 -17.58 9.42
CA GLU A 402 -35.79 -16.88 9.14
C GLU A 402 -35.88 -15.54 8.38
N VAL A 403 -36.25 -14.49 9.12
CA VAL A 403 -35.84 -13.13 8.75
C VAL A 403 -34.34 -13.03 9.01
N GLN A 404 -33.53 -13.16 7.96
CA GLN A 404 -32.15 -12.66 7.98
C GLN A 404 -32.21 -11.21 8.44
N LYS A 405 -31.66 -10.93 9.64
CA LYS A 405 -31.44 -9.58 10.17
C LYS A 405 -30.39 -8.86 9.32
N GLY A 406 -30.73 -8.56 8.07
CA GLY A 406 -30.04 -7.55 7.30
C GLY A 406 -30.72 -6.23 7.62
N ASP A 407 -30.14 -5.44 8.52
CA ASP A 407 -30.49 -4.02 8.70
C ASP A 407 -30.03 -3.20 7.45
N ASP A 408 -30.30 -3.70 6.23
CA ASP A 408 -29.97 -3.02 4.98
C ASP A 408 -31.04 -1.94 4.71
N VAL A 409 -31.02 -0.92 5.55
CA VAL A 409 -31.87 0.25 5.41
C VAL A 409 -31.32 1.09 4.27
N LYS A 410 -32.10 1.19 3.20
CA LYS A 410 -31.77 2.04 2.04
C LYS A 410 -32.69 3.25 1.99
N ILE A 411 -32.09 4.40 1.72
CA ILE A 411 -32.85 5.64 1.50
C ILE A 411 -33.68 5.49 0.22
N SER A 412 -34.99 5.72 0.35
CA SER A 412 -35.94 5.66 -0.76
C SER A 412 -35.64 6.72 -1.84
N ARG A 413 -35.93 6.39 -3.10
CA ARG A 413 -35.76 7.35 -4.21
C ARG A 413 -36.58 8.62 -4.00
N GLN A 414 -37.80 8.47 -3.47
CA GLN A 414 -38.69 9.59 -3.20
C GLN A 414 -38.06 10.58 -2.23
N PHE A 415 -37.48 10.11 -1.11
CA PHE A 415 -36.82 10.98 -0.14
C PHE A 415 -35.61 11.72 -0.73
N LYS A 416 -34.82 11.05 -1.60
CA LYS A 416 -33.68 11.69 -2.29
C LYS A 416 -34.14 12.86 -3.16
N GLU A 417 -35.23 12.67 -3.91
CA GLU A 417 -35.74 13.67 -4.86
C GLU A 417 -36.54 14.79 -4.17
N SER A 418 -37.35 14.48 -3.16
CA SER A 418 -38.25 15.44 -2.53
C SER A 418 -37.63 16.24 -1.38
N VAL A 419 -36.67 15.65 -0.65
CA VAL A 419 -36.07 16.29 0.54
C VAL A 419 -34.64 16.69 0.26
N ILE A 420 -33.79 15.74 -0.14
CA ILE A 420 -32.34 16.00 -0.24
C ILE A 420 -32.01 16.92 -1.40
N ARG A 421 -32.55 16.65 -2.61
CA ARG A 421 -32.20 17.41 -3.81
C ARG A 421 -32.53 18.91 -3.68
N PRO A 422 -33.68 19.34 -3.12
CA PRO A 422 -33.95 20.75 -2.85
C PRO A 422 -32.95 21.40 -1.88
N ILE A 423 -32.56 20.70 -0.81
CA ILE A 423 -31.59 21.23 0.17
C ILE A 423 -30.22 21.44 -0.49
N LEU A 424 -29.75 20.46 -1.25
CA LEU A 424 -28.48 20.59 -1.97
C LEU A 424 -28.52 21.73 -3.00
N LYS A 425 -29.63 21.84 -3.74
CA LYS A 425 -29.85 22.92 -4.72
C LYS A 425 -29.80 24.29 -4.06
N ALA A 426 -30.47 24.46 -2.92
CA ALA A 426 -30.48 25.69 -2.16
C ALA A 426 -29.09 26.07 -1.64
N HIS A 427 -28.32 25.08 -1.19
CA HIS A 427 -26.97 25.31 -0.66
C HIS A 427 -25.95 25.68 -1.75
N TYR A 428 -25.82 24.85 -2.78
CA TYR A 428 -24.81 25.06 -3.83
C TYR A 428 -25.18 26.15 -4.83
N ARG A 429 -26.47 26.55 -4.88
CA ARG A 429 -27.02 27.62 -5.75
C ARG A 429 -26.75 27.44 -7.25
N ARG A 430 -26.27 26.26 -7.67
CA ARG A 430 -25.89 25.92 -9.04
C ARG A 430 -26.34 24.49 -9.33
N ASP A 431 -27.42 24.37 -10.10
CA ASP A 431 -27.96 23.06 -10.48
C ASP A 431 -26.97 22.23 -11.31
N GLU A 432 -26.13 22.92 -12.10
CA GLU A 432 -25.07 22.32 -12.90
C GLU A 432 -24.12 21.49 -12.04
N PHE A 433 -23.80 21.94 -10.83
CA PHE A 433 -22.89 21.22 -9.93
C PHE A 433 -23.42 19.84 -9.55
N LEU A 434 -24.71 19.74 -9.27
CA LEU A 434 -25.34 18.46 -8.94
C LEU A 434 -25.45 17.53 -10.15
N GLY A 435 -25.56 18.09 -11.36
CA GLY A 435 -25.59 17.32 -12.61
C GLY A 435 -24.26 16.64 -12.96
N ARG A 436 -23.15 17.10 -12.38
CA ARG A 436 -21.79 16.60 -12.66
C ARG A 436 -21.29 15.57 -11.65
N ILE A 437 -22.07 15.33 -10.59
CA ILE A 437 -21.78 14.29 -9.61
C ILE A 437 -22.32 12.96 -10.12
N ASN A 438 -21.45 11.96 -10.27
CA ASN A 438 -21.89 10.65 -10.77
C ASN A 438 -22.78 9.92 -9.75
N GLU A 439 -22.38 9.96 -8.46
CA GLU A 439 -23.09 9.24 -7.39
C GLU A 439 -23.11 10.05 -6.09
N ILE A 440 -24.31 10.21 -5.52
CA ILE A 440 -24.49 10.75 -4.17
C ILE A 440 -24.61 9.58 -3.20
N VAL A 441 -23.69 9.51 -2.24
CA VAL A 441 -23.54 8.42 -1.29
C VAL A 441 -24.01 8.88 0.08
N TYR A 442 -24.97 8.15 0.65
CA TYR A 442 -25.60 8.50 1.91
C TYR A 442 -25.05 7.65 3.05
N PHE A 443 -24.59 8.30 4.10
CA PHE A 443 -24.11 7.67 5.33
C PHE A 443 -25.18 7.83 6.40
N LEU A 444 -25.55 6.70 7.02
CA LEU A 444 -26.62 6.64 8.00
C LEU A 444 -26.04 6.64 9.42
N PRO A 445 -26.76 7.16 10.42
CA PRO A 445 -26.39 7.00 11.83
C PRO A 445 -26.12 5.53 12.18
N PHE A 446 -25.20 5.24 13.09
CA PHE A 446 -24.93 3.85 13.46
C PHE A 446 -26.12 3.21 14.19
N CYS A 447 -26.40 1.94 13.94
CA CYS A 447 -27.35 1.16 14.75
C CYS A 447 -26.67 0.60 16.01
N HIS A 448 -27.46 0.07 16.95
CA HIS A 448 -26.92 -0.44 18.22
C HIS A 448 -25.83 -1.50 18.03
N SER A 449 -26.03 -2.45 17.12
CA SER A 449 -25.04 -3.50 16.84
C SER A 449 -23.74 -2.95 16.25
N GLU A 450 -23.84 -1.95 15.35
CA GLU A 450 -22.68 -1.22 14.80
C GLU A 450 -21.95 -0.42 15.90
N LEU A 451 -22.68 0.20 16.83
CA LEU A 451 -22.10 0.92 17.97
C LEU A 451 -21.32 -0.02 18.88
N LEU A 452 -21.85 -1.21 19.20
CA LEU A 452 -21.13 -2.21 20.00
C LEU A 452 -19.83 -2.66 19.32
N GLN A 453 -19.85 -2.83 17.99
CA GLN A 453 -18.65 -3.14 17.22
C GLN A 453 -17.63 -1.99 17.26
N LEU A 454 -18.09 -0.74 17.18
CA LEU A 454 -17.23 0.45 17.27
C LEU A 454 -16.58 0.57 18.65
N VAL A 455 -17.36 0.41 19.73
CA VAL A 455 -16.86 0.42 21.12
C VAL A 455 -15.83 -0.69 21.30
N SER A 456 -16.15 -1.92 20.86
CA SER A 456 -15.22 -3.06 20.94
C SER A 456 -13.91 -2.78 20.18
N LYS A 457 -13.99 -2.19 18.99
CA LYS A 457 -12.80 -1.82 18.21
C LYS A 457 -11.93 -0.78 18.94
N GLU A 458 -12.55 0.22 19.56
CA GLU A 458 -11.84 1.25 20.32
C GLU A 458 -11.22 0.69 21.62
N LEU A 459 -11.94 -0.14 22.37
CA LEU A 459 -11.40 -0.84 23.53
C LEU A 459 -10.22 -1.74 23.16
N ASN A 460 -10.30 -2.47 22.05
CA ASN A 460 -9.20 -3.28 21.54
C ASN A 460 -7.97 -2.43 21.16
N PHE A 461 -8.17 -1.24 20.62
CA PHE A 461 -7.08 -0.30 20.33
C PHE A 461 -6.36 0.11 21.62
N TRP A 462 -7.10 0.50 22.66
CA TRP A 462 -6.53 0.85 23.95
C TRP A 462 -5.92 -0.34 24.70
N ALA A 463 -6.52 -1.53 24.61
CA ALA A 463 -5.97 -2.75 25.19
C ALA A 463 -4.61 -3.12 24.60
N LYS A 464 -4.43 -3.00 23.27
CA LYS A 464 -3.13 -3.20 22.62
C LYS A 464 -2.10 -2.18 23.10
N LYS A 465 -2.49 -0.90 23.22
CA LYS A 465 -1.61 0.18 23.68
C LYS A 465 -1.20 0.00 25.14
N ALA A 466 -2.12 -0.41 26.01
CA ALA A 466 -1.87 -0.71 27.42
C ALA A 466 -0.91 -1.91 27.57
N LYS A 467 -1.11 -2.96 26.79
CA LYS A 467 -0.23 -4.14 26.78
C LYS A 467 1.20 -3.78 26.32
N GLN A 468 1.33 -3.00 25.25
CA GLN A 468 2.64 -2.61 24.71
C GLN A 468 3.43 -1.67 25.62
N ARG A 469 2.76 -0.70 26.25
CA ARG A 469 3.44 0.34 27.05
C ARG A 469 3.59 -0.02 28.52
N HIS A 470 2.60 -0.69 29.09
CA HIS A 470 2.50 -0.91 30.54
C HIS A 470 2.43 -2.40 30.91
N GLY A 471 2.38 -3.32 29.93
CA GLY A 471 2.29 -4.76 30.19
C GLY A 471 0.94 -5.19 30.78
N ILE A 472 -0.11 -4.37 30.65
CA ILE A 472 -1.43 -4.62 31.25
C ILE A 472 -2.33 -5.34 30.24
N ASN A 473 -2.97 -6.43 30.65
CA ASN A 473 -3.98 -7.12 29.86
C ASN A 473 -5.38 -6.61 30.25
N LEU A 474 -6.13 -6.07 29.29
CA LEU A 474 -7.50 -5.57 29.50
C LEU A 474 -8.54 -6.60 29.04
N GLN A 475 -9.55 -6.82 29.88
CA GLN A 475 -10.74 -7.63 29.64
C GLN A 475 -11.99 -6.82 30.01
N TRP A 476 -13.13 -7.10 29.39
CA TRP A 476 -14.38 -6.40 29.66
C TRP A 476 -15.59 -7.30 29.48
N GLU A 477 -16.65 -7.00 30.22
CA GLU A 477 -17.94 -7.70 30.10
C GLU A 477 -18.84 -7.06 29.04
N ARG A 478 -19.89 -7.80 28.61
CA ARG A 478 -20.86 -7.29 27.62
C ARG A 478 -21.58 -6.01 28.08
N PRO A 479 -22.04 -5.86 29.33
CA PRO A 479 -22.71 -4.65 29.79
C PRO A 479 -21.84 -3.38 29.66
N VAL A 480 -20.51 -3.51 29.70
CA VAL A 480 -19.59 -2.38 29.48
C VAL A 480 -19.73 -1.83 28.07
N LEU A 481 -19.94 -2.71 27.08
CA LEU A 481 -20.14 -2.30 25.69
C LEU A 481 -21.44 -1.50 25.55
N ASP A 482 -22.53 -1.98 26.14
CA ASP A 482 -23.82 -1.29 26.12
C ASP A 482 -23.77 0.06 26.85
N LEU A 483 -23.10 0.13 28.00
CA LEU A 483 -22.89 1.37 28.75
C LEU A 483 -22.15 2.43 27.92
N LEU A 484 -21.05 2.04 27.28
CA LEU A 484 -20.24 2.94 26.46
C LEU A 484 -20.96 3.32 25.16
N ALA A 485 -21.75 2.42 24.58
CA ALA A 485 -22.59 2.71 23.43
C ALA A 485 -23.66 3.77 23.75
N GLY A 486 -24.13 3.83 25.00
CA GLY A 486 -25.05 4.87 25.50
C GLY A 486 -24.49 6.30 25.42
N GLY A 487 -23.17 6.47 25.33
CA GLY A 487 -22.51 7.77 25.10
C GLY A 487 -22.54 8.25 23.64
N TYR A 488 -23.19 7.51 22.73
CA TYR A 488 -23.28 7.87 21.33
C TYR A 488 -24.09 9.17 21.12
N ASN A 489 -23.51 10.10 20.37
CA ASN A 489 -24.19 11.29 19.89
C ASN A 489 -24.23 11.31 18.36
N MET A 490 -25.44 11.38 17.79
CA MET A 490 -25.68 11.33 16.34
C MET A 490 -24.99 12.45 15.55
N HIS A 491 -24.84 13.65 16.12
CA HIS A 491 -24.21 14.78 15.42
C HIS A 491 -22.68 14.61 15.31
N TYR A 492 -22.07 13.94 16.30
CA TYR A 492 -20.62 13.71 16.36
C TYR A 492 -20.20 12.31 15.86
N GLY A 493 -21.16 11.41 15.59
CA GLY A 493 -20.93 10.08 15.05
C GLY A 493 -19.98 9.26 15.94
N ALA A 494 -19.11 8.44 15.34
CA ALA A 494 -18.18 7.57 16.07
C ALA A 494 -17.15 8.34 16.91
N ARG A 495 -16.98 9.67 16.71
CA ARG A 495 -16.09 10.48 17.56
C ARG A 495 -16.60 10.55 19.00
N SER A 496 -17.93 10.57 19.19
CA SER A 496 -18.53 10.54 20.53
C SER A 496 -18.12 9.29 21.31
N ILE A 497 -18.14 8.12 20.67
CA ILE A 497 -17.70 6.85 21.27
C ILE A 497 -16.23 6.89 21.68
N LYS A 498 -15.36 7.44 20.83
CA LYS A 498 -13.94 7.59 21.18
C LYS A 498 -13.75 8.43 22.44
N HIS A 499 -14.40 9.58 22.48
CA HIS A 499 -14.36 10.44 23.65
C HIS A 499 -14.97 9.78 24.89
N GLU A 500 -16.03 8.99 24.75
CA GLU A 500 -16.65 8.30 25.89
C GLU A 500 -15.73 7.21 26.46
N VAL A 501 -15.09 6.42 25.59
CA VAL A 501 -14.08 5.41 25.99
C VAL A 501 -12.89 6.08 26.65
N GLU A 502 -12.36 7.16 26.07
CA GLU A 502 -11.27 7.93 26.67
C GLU A 502 -11.65 8.47 28.05
N ARG A 503 -12.84 9.09 28.14
CA ARG A 503 -13.32 9.74 29.35
C ARG A 503 -13.59 8.75 30.48
N ARG A 504 -14.24 7.62 30.21
CA ARG A 504 -14.65 6.66 31.26
C ARG A 504 -13.63 5.58 31.53
N VAL A 505 -12.94 5.09 30.51
CA VAL A 505 -12.01 3.96 30.66
C VAL A 505 -10.58 4.46 30.77
N VAL A 506 -10.11 5.24 29.80
CA VAL A 506 -8.70 5.63 29.73
C VAL A 506 -8.32 6.55 30.89
N ASN A 507 -9.18 7.50 31.26
CA ASN A 507 -8.93 8.37 32.40
C ASN A 507 -8.86 7.60 33.73
N GLN A 508 -9.73 6.61 33.93
CA GLN A 508 -9.68 5.77 35.12
C GLN A 508 -8.41 4.90 35.14
N LEU A 509 -8.03 4.33 34.00
CA LEU A 509 -6.78 3.58 33.87
C LEU A 509 -5.56 4.47 34.14
N ALA A 510 -5.55 5.71 33.65
CA ALA A 510 -4.48 6.67 33.88
C ALA A 510 -4.38 7.05 35.36
N ALA A 511 -5.50 7.34 36.01
CA ALA A 511 -5.55 7.65 37.44
C ALA A 511 -5.11 6.46 38.31
N ALA A 512 -5.55 5.24 37.99
CA ALA A 512 -5.13 4.03 38.70
C ALA A 512 -3.62 3.75 38.54
N TYR A 513 -3.07 4.06 37.36
CA TYR A 513 -1.63 3.93 37.10
C TYR A 513 -0.82 4.95 37.90
N GLU A 514 -1.28 6.21 37.98
CA GLU A 514 -0.64 7.28 38.74
C GLU A 514 -0.67 7.02 40.25
N GLN A 515 -1.75 6.43 40.76
CA GLN A 515 -1.89 6.03 42.16
C GLN A 515 -1.13 4.72 42.52
N GLU A 516 -0.34 4.17 41.59
CA GLU A 516 0.41 2.92 41.74
C GLU A 516 -0.46 1.71 42.15
N LEU A 517 -1.76 1.75 41.84
CA LEU A 517 -2.72 0.69 42.16
C LEU A 517 -2.62 -0.52 41.20
N LEU A 518 -1.81 -0.41 40.14
CA LEU A 518 -1.71 -1.38 39.06
C LEU A 518 -0.38 -2.17 39.14
N PRO A 519 -0.41 -3.45 39.53
CA PRO A 519 0.77 -4.31 39.51
C PRO A 519 1.30 -4.49 38.08
N LYS A 520 2.62 -4.67 37.94
CA LYS A 520 3.23 -4.99 36.64
C LYS A 520 2.73 -6.34 36.13
N GLY A 521 2.27 -6.38 34.87
CA GLY A 521 1.75 -7.62 34.26
C GLY A 521 0.31 -7.98 34.65
N CYS A 522 -0.42 -7.09 35.34
CA CYS A 522 -1.77 -7.40 35.80
C CYS A 522 -2.79 -7.59 34.67
N THR A 523 -3.85 -8.34 34.98
CA THR A 523 -5.05 -8.41 34.16
C THR A 523 -6.15 -7.57 34.79
N LEU A 524 -6.65 -6.59 34.06
CA LEU A 524 -7.75 -5.71 34.47
C LEU A 524 -9.04 -6.13 33.80
N ARG A 525 -10.11 -6.27 34.58
CA ARG A 525 -11.46 -6.51 34.11
C ARG A 525 -12.32 -5.26 34.30
N LEU A 526 -12.97 -4.82 33.24
CA LEU A 526 -13.97 -3.74 33.26
C LEU A 526 -15.34 -4.36 33.56
N THR A 527 -16.02 -3.86 34.59
CA THR A 527 -17.36 -4.28 35.01
C THR A 527 -18.29 -3.06 35.14
N VAL A 528 -19.60 -3.28 35.01
CA VAL A 528 -20.61 -2.23 35.22
C VAL A 528 -21.32 -2.51 36.52
N GLN A 529 -21.41 -1.50 37.39
CA GLN A 529 -22.24 -1.57 38.57
C GLN A 529 -23.55 -0.81 38.29
N SER A 530 -24.67 -1.53 38.33
CA SER A 530 -25.98 -0.93 38.49
C SER A 530 -26.25 -0.77 40.00
N GLU A 531 -26.31 0.46 40.50
CA GLU A 531 -26.84 0.68 41.85
C GLU A 531 -28.36 0.47 41.81
N ASP A 532 -28.87 -0.31 42.77
CA ASP A 532 -30.29 -0.69 42.84
C ASP A 532 -31.18 0.54 43.10
N ARG A 533 -32.04 0.83 42.13
CA ARG A 533 -33.41 1.39 42.12
C ARG A 533 -33.86 2.55 43.04
N GLU A 534 -33.12 3.02 44.03
CA GLU A 534 -33.61 4.09 44.93
C GLU A 534 -33.04 5.48 44.65
N GLU A 535 -31.91 5.58 43.95
CA GLU A 535 -31.39 6.86 43.45
C GLU A 535 -31.17 6.79 41.94
N ARG A 536 -31.57 7.84 41.21
CA ARG A 536 -31.38 8.00 39.75
C ARG A 536 -29.90 8.22 39.39
N SER A 537 -29.00 7.39 39.92
CA SER A 537 -27.57 7.42 39.64
C SER A 537 -27.31 6.75 38.29
N ALA A 538 -26.50 7.36 37.45
CA ALA A 538 -26.13 6.79 36.16
C ALA A 538 -25.21 5.56 36.37
N PRO A 539 -25.38 4.47 35.60
CA PRO A 539 -24.54 3.29 35.72
C PRO A 539 -23.05 3.66 35.64
N SER A 540 -22.28 3.18 36.61
CA SER A 540 -20.87 3.53 36.79
C SER A 540 -19.96 2.38 36.35
N LEU A 541 -18.79 2.73 35.81
CA LEU A 541 -17.80 1.78 35.36
C LEU A 541 -16.78 1.55 36.47
N ARG A 542 -16.49 0.27 36.77
CA ARG A 542 -15.49 -0.15 37.75
C ARG A 542 -14.36 -0.94 37.10
N LEU A 543 -13.17 -0.81 37.69
CA LEU A 543 -11.97 -1.54 37.34
C LEU A 543 -11.67 -2.58 38.41
N GLU A 544 -11.51 -3.83 38.01
CA GLU A 544 -11.15 -4.93 38.88
C GLU A 544 -9.81 -5.55 38.46
N VAL A 545 -8.87 -5.69 39.39
CA VAL A 545 -7.64 -6.46 39.16
C VAL A 545 -7.96 -7.92 39.39
N VAL A 546 -7.71 -8.77 38.39
CA VAL A 546 -7.86 -10.22 38.49
C VAL A 546 -6.51 -10.81 38.90
N GLY A 547 -6.44 -11.38 40.10
CA GLY A 547 -5.26 -12.11 40.59
C GLY A 547 -5.10 -13.49 39.94
N GLU A 548 -3.92 -14.11 40.10
CA GLU A 548 -3.61 -15.45 39.57
C GLU A 548 -4.57 -16.53 40.11
N ASP A 549 -5.12 -16.33 41.32
CA ASP A 549 -6.07 -17.22 41.99
C ASP A 549 -7.55 -16.98 41.60
N SER A 550 -7.81 -16.26 40.49
CA SER A 550 -9.16 -15.85 40.05
C SER A 550 -9.95 -14.94 41.01
N THR A 551 -9.35 -14.53 42.13
CA THR A 551 -9.92 -13.51 43.02
C THR A 551 -9.82 -12.12 42.37
N SER A 552 -10.94 -11.41 42.25
CA SER A 552 -10.94 -10.03 41.75
C SER A 552 -10.92 -9.02 42.90
N ARG A 553 -10.09 -7.99 42.78
CA ARG A 553 -10.05 -6.84 43.70
C ARG A 553 -10.49 -5.58 42.96
N THR A 554 -11.58 -4.99 43.40
CA THR A 554 -12.04 -3.69 42.87
C THR A 554 -11.06 -2.59 43.25
N LEU A 555 -10.75 -1.72 42.28
CA LEU A 555 -9.90 -0.56 42.48
C LEU A 555 -10.73 0.64 42.94
N ASP A 556 -10.45 1.12 44.15
CA ASP A 556 -11.00 2.38 44.66
C ASP A 556 -10.13 3.54 44.18
N ILE A 557 -10.44 4.05 42.99
CA ILE A 557 -9.73 5.18 42.38
C ILE A 557 -10.21 6.46 43.03
N ARG A 558 -9.34 7.13 43.79
CA ARG A 558 -9.68 8.42 44.38
C ARG A 558 -9.72 9.50 43.29
N PRO A 559 -10.68 10.44 43.32
CA PRO A 559 -10.63 11.61 42.44
C PRO A 559 -9.33 12.40 42.72
N PRO A 560 -8.78 13.11 41.72
CA PRO A 560 -7.59 13.93 41.92
C PRO A 560 -7.83 14.92 43.05
N LEU A 561 -6.87 15.05 43.96
CA LEU A 561 -6.91 16.00 45.06
C LEU A 561 -7.06 17.41 44.47
N SER A 562 -8.12 18.12 44.85
CA SER A 562 -8.24 19.55 44.55
C SER A 562 -7.11 20.31 45.26
N PRO A 563 -6.48 21.32 44.65
CA PRO A 563 -5.33 22.03 45.20
C PRO A 563 -5.60 22.85 46.49
N ASP A 564 -6.80 22.76 47.07
CA ASP A 564 -7.21 23.47 48.29
C ASP A 564 -7.00 22.65 49.58
N HIS A 565 -6.11 21.65 49.58
CA HIS A 565 -5.70 20.91 50.77
C HIS A 565 -4.20 20.82 50.95
#